data_AF-A0A364Y7Q7-F1
#
_entry.id   AF-A0A364Y7Q7-F1
#
_cell.length_a   1.000
_cell.length_b   1.000
_cell.length_c   1.000
_cell.angle_alpha   90.00
_cell.angle_beta   90.00
_cell.angle_gamma   90.00
#
_symmetry.space_group_name_H-M   'P 1'
#
loop_
_entity.id
_entity.type
_entity.pdbx_description
1 polymer ?
#
loop_
_entity_poly.entity_id
_entity_poly.type
_entity_poly.pdbx_seq_one_letter_code
_entity_poly.pdbx_strand_id
1 'polypeptide(L)'
;MKKLLTLSIIAVTLSVLACQDSKDEAKYDRQTLAAYKQIGHQISNETGMRWIDKYNEKNNGARLPLSAYGASANSLAKLRSLEGLVGIAFHHAIDDQGAHHFILSAVGEDLQVWSDAEGKVFIDANTDAEIAVSEASEWTARYKEANPNEIWFHFFGSNVFEEISEIPYLDDVNIVPALNDLDLSPQLLLIILNNPLGILSRTADAGIVYDASSPCPPCPVN
;
A
#
# COMPACT_ATOMS: atom_id res chain seq x y z
N MET A 1 13.69 -63.93 8.38
CA MET A 1 14.52 -62.71 8.29
C MET A 1 13.61 -61.51 8.54
N LYS A 2 13.72 -60.91 9.74
CA LYS A 2 12.90 -59.78 10.19
C LYS A 2 13.50 -58.48 9.64
N LYS A 3 12.72 -57.72 8.88
CA LYS A 3 13.07 -56.34 8.48
C LYS A 3 12.73 -55.42 9.64
N LEU A 4 13.74 -54.86 10.31
CA LEU A 4 13.56 -53.78 11.27
C LEU A 4 13.68 -52.45 10.50
N LEU A 5 12.57 -51.73 10.47
CA LEU A 5 12.45 -50.32 10.10
C LEU A 5 13.01 -49.51 11.28
N THR A 6 13.97 -48.61 11.06
CA THR A 6 14.34 -47.62 12.07
C THR A 6 14.22 -46.23 11.46
N LEU A 7 13.21 -45.51 11.98
CA LEU A 7 12.94 -44.09 11.81
C LEU A 7 14.18 -43.25 12.12
N SER A 8 14.50 -42.30 11.23
CA SER A 8 15.20 -41.06 11.57
C SER A 8 14.41 -39.90 10.96
N ILE A 9 13.43 -39.40 11.72
CA ILE A 9 12.72 -38.14 11.45
C ILE A 9 13.04 -37.22 12.62
N ILE A 10 14.16 -36.51 12.58
CA ILE A 10 14.41 -35.29 13.36
C ILE A 10 15.43 -34.48 12.57
N ALA A 11 15.00 -33.36 11.96
CA ALA A 11 15.75 -32.11 11.89
C ALA A 11 15.00 -31.06 11.05
N VAL A 12 14.66 -29.95 11.72
CA VAL A 12 14.35 -28.61 11.18
C VAL A 12 12.97 -28.41 10.54
N THR A 13 11.91 -28.50 11.35
CA THR A 13 10.75 -27.59 11.22
C THR A 13 11.10 -26.27 11.91
N LEU A 14 11.69 -25.32 11.16
CA LEU A 14 12.01 -23.98 11.63
C LEU A 14 11.95 -22.99 10.45
N SER A 15 10.77 -22.85 9.84
CA SER A 15 10.49 -21.77 8.88
C SER A 15 9.01 -21.41 8.79
N VAL A 16 8.29 -21.45 9.92
CA VAL A 16 6.91 -20.95 10.01
C VAL A 16 6.82 -19.94 11.15
N LEU A 17 7.62 -18.88 11.09
CA LEU A 17 7.59 -17.76 12.06
C LEU A 17 7.91 -16.39 11.43
N ALA A 18 7.78 -16.24 10.12
CA ALA A 18 8.00 -14.97 9.43
C ALA A 18 6.77 -14.57 8.62
N CYS A 19 5.66 -14.36 9.31
CA CYS A 19 4.62 -13.37 8.97
C CYS A 19 3.71 -13.28 10.19
N GLN A 20 3.67 -12.10 10.78
CA GLN A 20 3.03 -11.74 12.04
C GLN A 20 1.55 -12.19 12.12
N ASP A 21 1.33 -13.34 12.74
CA ASP A 21 0.02 -13.75 13.26
C ASP A 21 0.10 -14.17 14.74
N SER A 22 1.22 -13.84 15.41
CA SER A 22 1.35 -14.00 16.85
C SER A 22 0.79 -12.78 17.56
N LYS A 23 -0.49 -12.89 17.94
CA LYS A 23 -1.03 -12.48 19.24
C LYS A 23 0.04 -11.95 20.20
N ASP A 24 0.13 -10.64 20.32
CA ASP A 24 0.51 -9.99 21.56
C ASP A 24 -0.16 -8.61 21.57
N GLU A 25 -1.08 -8.43 22.51
CA GLU A 25 -1.67 -7.15 22.93
C GLU A 25 -0.60 -6.23 23.56
N ALA A 26 0.61 -6.21 23.02
CA ALA A 26 1.61 -5.21 23.33
C ALA A 26 1.14 -3.91 22.67
N LYS A 27 0.23 -3.22 23.36
CA LYS A 27 -0.24 -1.87 23.04
C LYS A 27 0.97 -1.03 22.66
N TYR A 28 1.11 -0.74 21.38
CA TYR A 28 2.21 0.05 20.84
C TYR A 28 2.40 1.30 21.69
N ASP A 29 3.64 1.62 22.03
CA ASP A 29 3.89 2.84 22.81
C ASP A 29 3.46 4.07 21.99
N ARG A 30 3.14 5.16 22.70
CA ARG A 30 2.62 6.38 22.07
C ARG A 30 3.59 6.99 21.05
N GLN A 31 4.90 6.77 21.20
CA GLN A 31 5.90 7.31 20.27
C GLN A 31 5.88 6.53 18.96
N THR A 32 5.77 5.20 19.03
CA THR A 32 5.63 4.33 17.86
C THR A 32 4.37 4.68 17.06
N LEU A 33 3.22 4.86 17.72
CA LEU A 33 1.99 5.29 17.05
C LEU A 33 2.14 6.68 16.41
N ALA A 34 2.78 7.62 17.10
CA ALA A 34 3.04 8.96 16.56
C ALA A 34 3.95 8.90 15.32
N ALA A 35 4.96 8.02 15.30
CA ALA A 35 5.82 7.83 14.15
C ALA A 35 5.04 7.31 12.94
N TYR A 36 4.17 6.30 13.12
CA TYR A 36 3.32 5.79 12.04
C TYR A 36 2.40 6.86 11.47
N LYS A 37 1.80 7.70 12.32
CA LYS A 37 0.95 8.82 11.89
C LYS A 37 1.66 9.87 11.03
N GLN A 38 2.98 9.86 10.96
CA GLN A 38 3.80 10.80 10.20
C GLN A 38 4.46 10.17 8.96
N ILE A 39 4.19 8.89 8.68
CA ILE A 39 4.76 8.21 7.53
C ILE A 39 4.25 8.84 6.23
N GLY A 40 5.18 9.09 5.33
CA GLY A 40 4.93 9.69 4.04
C GLY A 40 5.27 11.17 4.06
N HIS A 41 5.96 11.61 3.02
CA HIS A 41 6.43 12.97 2.92
C HIS A 41 6.08 13.53 1.57
N GLN A 42 5.66 14.80 1.56
CA GLN A 42 5.51 15.53 0.33
C GLN A 42 6.90 15.70 -0.32
N ILE A 43 6.98 15.37 -1.60
CA ILE A 43 8.14 15.60 -2.46
C ILE A 43 7.81 16.61 -3.54
N SER A 44 8.83 17.17 -4.19
CA SER A 44 8.58 18.06 -5.34
C SER A 44 7.98 17.28 -6.50
N ASN A 45 7.08 17.91 -7.26
CA ASN A 45 6.50 17.33 -8.47
C ASN A 45 7.57 16.85 -9.45
N GLU A 46 8.65 17.62 -9.61
CA GLU A 46 9.79 17.24 -10.45
C GLU A 46 10.44 15.93 -9.99
N THR A 47 10.61 15.75 -8.67
CA THR A 47 11.15 14.50 -8.11
C THR A 47 10.20 13.33 -8.38
N GLY A 48 8.90 13.51 -8.12
CA GLY A 48 7.89 12.48 -8.37
C GLY A 48 7.85 12.05 -9.84
N MET A 49 7.76 13.00 -10.76
CA MET A 49 7.74 12.72 -12.21
C MET A 49 9.01 11.99 -12.66
N ARG A 50 10.18 12.41 -12.18
CA ARG A 50 11.45 11.75 -12.49
C ARG A 50 11.49 10.31 -12.00
N TRP A 51 10.95 10.01 -10.82
CA TRP A 51 10.89 8.64 -10.29
C TRP A 51 9.92 7.75 -11.06
N ILE A 52 8.81 8.31 -11.54
CA ILE A 52 7.85 7.61 -12.42
C ILE A 52 8.50 7.28 -13.75
N ASP A 53 9.21 8.24 -14.36
CA ASP A 53 9.93 8.02 -15.61
C ASP A 53 10.97 6.90 -15.46
N LYS A 54 11.74 6.91 -14.36
CA LYS A 54 12.71 5.86 -14.03
C LYS A 54 12.05 4.48 -13.89
N TYR A 55 10.88 4.40 -13.25
CA TYR A 55 10.11 3.16 -13.14
C TYR A 55 9.65 2.66 -14.52
N ASN A 56 9.13 3.55 -15.36
CA ASN A 56 8.67 3.22 -16.71
C ASN A 56 9.82 2.72 -17.59
N GLU A 57 10.99 3.36 -17.53
CA GLU A 57 12.20 2.95 -18.25
C GLU A 57 12.64 1.53 -17.86
N LYS A 58 12.63 1.20 -16.56
CA LYS A 58 12.98 -0.13 -16.06
C LYS A 58 11.99 -1.21 -16.50
N ASN A 59 10.71 -0.88 -16.62
CA ASN A 59 9.63 -1.81 -16.97
C ASN A 59 9.28 -1.80 -18.47
N ASN A 60 10.30 -1.75 -19.33
CA ASN A 60 10.20 -1.84 -20.80
C ASN A 60 9.42 -0.71 -21.50
N GLY A 61 9.33 0.48 -20.89
CA GLY A 61 8.77 1.68 -21.53
C GLY A 61 7.26 1.64 -21.76
N ALA A 62 6.56 0.61 -21.26
CA ALA A 62 5.12 0.61 -21.18
C ALA A 62 4.72 1.65 -20.13
N ARG A 63 4.42 2.87 -20.59
CA ARG A 63 3.88 3.92 -19.72
C ARG A 63 2.56 3.41 -19.17
N LEU A 64 2.53 2.98 -17.91
CA LEU A 64 1.27 2.82 -17.21
C LEU A 64 0.57 4.19 -17.27
N PRO A 65 -0.69 4.26 -17.71
CA PRO A 65 -1.42 5.52 -17.61
C PRO A 65 -1.40 5.94 -16.13
N LEU A 66 -1.12 7.22 -15.86
CA LEU A 66 -1.09 7.75 -14.49
C LEU A 66 -2.41 7.48 -13.73
N SER A 67 -3.50 7.24 -14.46
CA SER A 67 -4.83 6.93 -13.95
C SER A 67 -5.15 5.42 -13.85
N ALA A 68 -4.15 4.53 -13.87
CA ALA A 68 -4.41 3.09 -13.77
C ALA A 68 -5.02 2.70 -12.41
N TYR A 69 -4.71 3.46 -11.37
CA TYR A 69 -5.17 3.26 -10.00
C TYR A 69 -5.49 4.61 -9.37
N GLY A 70 -6.62 4.71 -8.69
CA GLY A 70 -7.00 5.93 -8.01
C GLY A 70 -7.99 5.71 -6.88
N ALA A 71 -8.11 6.70 -6.01
CA ALA A 71 -9.13 6.71 -4.98
C ALA A 71 -9.84 8.06 -5.02
N SER A 72 -11.17 8.03 -5.10
CA SER A 72 -11.95 9.26 -5.10
C SER A 72 -11.95 9.93 -3.72
N ALA A 73 -12.25 11.21 -3.70
CA ALA A 73 -12.43 11.97 -2.47
C ALA A 73 -13.48 11.31 -1.54
N ASN A 74 -14.51 10.68 -2.10
CA ASN A 74 -15.51 9.94 -1.34
C ASN A 74 -14.92 8.68 -0.68
N SER A 75 -14.16 7.88 -1.42
CA SER A 75 -13.49 6.69 -0.89
C SER A 75 -12.47 7.04 0.19
N LEU A 76 -11.69 8.10 -0.03
CA LEU A 76 -10.75 8.61 0.97
C LEU A 76 -11.50 9.13 2.21
N ALA A 77 -12.63 9.83 2.05
CA ALA A 77 -13.45 10.27 3.19
C ALA A 77 -13.99 9.08 4.00
N LYS A 78 -14.41 7.98 3.35
CA LYS A 78 -14.83 6.76 4.03
C LYS A 78 -13.68 6.16 4.85
N LEU A 79 -12.50 5.95 4.24
CA LEU A 79 -11.33 5.41 4.93
C LEU A 79 -10.93 6.28 6.13
N ARG A 80 -11.04 7.61 6.00
CA ARG A 80 -10.71 8.56 7.07
C ARG A 80 -11.74 8.63 8.19
N SER A 81 -12.93 8.08 8.00
CA SER A 81 -13.98 8.10 9.02
C SER A 81 -13.72 7.16 10.20
N LEU A 82 -12.72 6.28 10.09
CA LEU A 82 -12.30 5.40 11.17
C LEU A 82 -11.79 6.20 12.38
N GLU A 83 -12.42 6.01 13.54
CA GLU A 83 -11.95 6.60 14.79
C GLU A 83 -10.55 6.09 15.13
N GLY A 84 -9.65 7.01 15.53
CA GLY A 84 -8.28 6.65 15.85
C GLY A 84 -7.45 6.25 14.63
N LEU A 85 -7.77 6.75 13.43
CA LEU A 85 -6.97 6.54 12.23
C LEU A 85 -5.48 6.82 12.49
N VAL A 86 -4.66 5.84 12.15
CA VAL A 86 -3.19 5.93 12.14
C VAL A 86 -2.68 6.17 10.72
N GLY A 87 -3.36 5.60 9.72
CA GLY A 87 -3.01 5.78 8.32
C GLY A 87 -3.80 4.84 7.40
N ILE A 88 -3.40 4.78 6.14
CA ILE A 88 -4.02 3.93 5.12
C ILE A 88 -2.93 3.03 4.53
N ALA A 89 -3.19 1.73 4.54
CA ALA A 89 -2.35 0.74 3.88
C ALA A 89 -2.86 0.48 2.45
N PHE A 90 -1.93 0.32 1.52
CA PHE A 90 -2.16 0.08 0.10
C PHE A 90 -1.57 -1.28 -0.23
N HIS A 91 -2.41 -2.30 -0.29
CA HIS A 91 -2.01 -3.69 -0.52
C HIS A 91 -1.94 -3.97 -2.02
N HIS A 92 -0.86 -4.58 -2.46
CA HIS A 92 -0.82 -5.22 -3.76
C HIS A 92 -1.70 -6.47 -3.73
N ALA A 93 -2.51 -6.65 -4.78
CA ALA A 93 -3.48 -7.73 -4.87
C ALA A 93 -3.59 -8.28 -6.30
N ILE A 94 -3.99 -9.55 -6.42
CA ILE A 94 -4.29 -10.20 -7.71
C ILE A 94 -5.70 -10.79 -7.63
N ASP A 95 -6.59 -10.35 -8.53
CA ASP A 95 -7.96 -10.85 -8.64
C ASP A 95 -8.01 -12.29 -9.21
N ASP A 96 -9.23 -12.81 -9.40
CA ASP A 96 -9.44 -14.16 -9.94
C ASP A 96 -9.00 -14.30 -11.40
N GLN A 97 -8.87 -13.17 -12.11
CA GLN A 97 -8.51 -13.07 -13.52
C GLN A 97 -7.01 -12.84 -13.73
N GLY A 98 -6.24 -12.65 -12.66
CA GLY A 98 -4.82 -12.36 -12.72
C GLY A 98 -4.50 -10.87 -12.90
N ALA A 99 -5.49 -9.98 -12.83
CA ALA A 99 -5.27 -8.54 -12.87
C ALA A 99 -4.70 -8.04 -11.54
N HIS A 100 -3.83 -7.04 -11.63
CA HIS A 100 -3.22 -6.42 -10.45
C HIS A 100 -4.12 -5.31 -9.91
N HIS A 101 -4.28 -5.26 -8.59
CA HIS A 101 -5.07 -4.26 -7.87
C HIS A 101 -4.27 -3.60 -6.75
N PHE A 102 -4.69 -2.40 -6.38
CA PHE A 102 -4.36 -1.84 -5.07
C PHE A 102 -5.59 -1.84 -4.18
N ILE A 103 -5.50 -2.52 -3.03
CA ILE A 103 -6.56 -2.47 -2.02
C ILE A 103 -6.16 -1.49 -0.92
N LEU A 104 -7.00 -0.48 -0.69
CA LEU A 104 -6.82 0.50 0.36
C LEU A 104 -7.58 0.07 1.59
N SER A 105 -6.93 0.14 2.75
CA SER A 105 -7.54 -0.19 4.04
C SER A 105 -7.13 0.80 5.12
N ALA A 106 -8.09 1.29 5.90
CA ALA A 106 -7.83 2.16 7.04
C ALA A 106 -7.21 1.38 8.21
N VAL A 107 -6.12 1.89 8.76
CA VAL A 107 -5.42 1.31 9.90
C VAL A 107 -5.67 2.19 11.11
N GLY A 108 -6.27 1.62 12.16
CA GLY A 108 -6.59 2.31 13.42
C GLY A 108 -5.50 2.10 14.47
N GLU A 109 -5.70 2.58 15.70
CA GLU A 109 -4.72 2.43 16.78
C GLU A 109 -4.46 0.98 17.20
N ASP A 110 -5.34 0.06 16.81
CA ASP A 110 -5.16 -1.38 16.96
C ASP A 110 -4.10 -1.98 16.02
N LEU A 111 -3.70 -1.21 14.99
CA LEU A 111 -2.85 -1.63 13.86
C LEU A 111 -3.32 -2.90 13.15
N GLN A 112 -4.57 -3.32 13.38
CA GLN A 112 -5.15 -4.47 12.69
C GLN A 112 -5.65 -4.03 11.33
N VAL A 113 -5.08 -4.64 10.29
CA VAL A 113 -5.48 -4.38 8.90
C VAL A 113 -6.70 -5.23 8.54
N TRP A 114 -6.61 -6.55 8.74
CA TRP A 114 -7.62 -7.51 8.30
C TRP A 114 -8.61 -7.76 9.44
N SER A 115 -9.66 -6.95 9.50
CA SER A 115 -10.72 -7.04 10.50
C SER A 115 -12.05 -6.66 9.88
N ASP A 116 -13.12 -7.33 10.32
CA ASP A 116 -14.51 -7.01 10.00
C ASP A 116 -15.15 -6.07 11.04
N ALA A 117 -14.33 -5.48 11.92
CA ALA A 117 -14.79 -4.49 12.89
C ALA A 117 -15.50 -3.30 12.21
N GLU A 118 -16.51 -2.77 12.88
CA GLU A 118 -17.28 -1.62 12.40
C GLU A 118 -16.36 -0.44 12.06
N GLY A 119 -16.57 0.16 10.87
CA GLY A 119 -15.76 1.26 10.36
C GLY A 119 -14.49 0.86 9.60
N LYS A 120 -14.12 -0.43 9.57
CA LYS A 120 -13.06 -0.93 8.69
C LYS A 120 -13.64 -1.14 7.29
N VAL A 121 -13.19 -0.32 6.35
CA VAL A 121 -13.56 -0.40 4.93
C VAL A 121 -12.36 -0.74 4.07
N PHE A 122 -12.61 -1.49 3.00
CA PHE A 122 -11.61 -1.87 2.00
C PHE A 122 -12.06 -1.35 0.64
N ILE A 123 -11.20 -0.61 -0.04
CA ILE A 123 -11.51 0.00 -1.34
C ILE A 123 -10.57 -0.59 -2.39
N ASP A 124 -11.11 -1.06 -3.50
CA ASP A 124 -10.33 -1.40 -4.69
C ASP A 124 -10.05 -0.13 -5.51
N ALA A 125 -8.78 0.29 -5.60
CA ALA A 125 -8.36 1.48 -6.33
C ALA A 125 -8.55 1.38 -7.85
N ASN A 126 -8.77 0.19 -8.39
CA ASN A 126 -9.00 0.02 -9.82
C ASN A 126 -10.42 0.42 -10.20
N THR A 127 -11.37 0.25 -9.27
CA THR A 127 -12.80 0.42 -9.51
C THR A 127 -13.44 1.48 -8.61
N ASP A 128 -12.70 1.98 -7.61
CA ASP A 128 -13.16 2.85 -6.53
C ASP A 128 -14.33 2.23 -5.71
N ALA A 129 -14.50 0.91 -5.81
CA ALA A 129 -15.56 0.18 -5.14
C ALA A 129 -15.12 -0.32 -3.77
N GLU A 130 -16.07 -0.36 -2.85
CA GLU A 130 -15.89 -1.05 -1.57
C GLU A 130 -15.98 -2.56 -1.79
N ILE A 131 -15.02 -3.30 -1.24
CA ILE A 131 -14.93 -4.76 -1.37
C ILE A 131 -14.97 -5.43 0.01
N ALA A 132 -15.41 -6.68 0.05
CA ALA A 132 -15.47 -7.42 1.31
C ALA A 132 -14.08 -7.73 1.85
N VAL A 133 -13.89 -7.71 3.18
CA VAL A 133 -12.61 -8.06 3.82
C VAL A 133 -12.08 -9.42 3.39
N SER A 134 -12.97 -10.41 3.22
CA SER A 134 -12.59 -11.75 2.77
C SER A 134 -12.01 -11.73 1.35
N GLU A 135 -12.64 -11.00 0.42
CA GLU A 135 -12.19 -10.86 -0.97
C GLU A 135 -10.86 -10.10 -1.03
N ALA A 136 -10.77 -8.96 -0.34
CA ALA A 136 -9.54 -8.18 -0.20
C ALA A 136 -8.37 -9.01 0.33
N SER A 137 -8.61 -9.79 1.38
CA SER A 137 -7.59 -10.63 2.01
C SER A 137 -7.14 -11.77 1.10
N GLU A 138 -8.06 -12.38 0.35
CA GLU A 138 -7.76 -13.45 -0.60
C GLU A 138 -6.92 -12.93 -1.77
N TRP A 139 -7.33 -11.82 -2.40
CA TRP A 139 -6.58 -11.25 -3.53
C TRP A 139 -5.17 -10.81 -3.11
N THR A 140 -5.04 -10.25 -1.91
CA THR A 140 -3.74 -9.87 -1.35
C THR A 140 -2.87 -11.12 -1.08
N ALA A 141 -3.45 -12.20 -0.55
CA ALA A 141 -2.73 -13.45 -0.33
C ALA A 141 -2.21 -14.05 -1.65
N ARG A 142 -3.01 -14.01 -2.73
CA ARG A 142 -2.56 -14.45 -4.06
C ARG A 142 -1.39 -13.63 -4.58
N TYR A 143 -1.41 -12.31 -4.41
CA TYR A 143 -0.26 -11.47 -4.79
C TYR A 143 1.02 -11.90 -4.05
N LYS A 144 0.92 -12.13 -2.74
CA LYS A 144 2.05 -12.56 -1.90
C LYS A 144 2.61 -13.92 -2.33
N GLU A 145 1.74 -14.87 -2.66
CA GLU A 145 2.14 -16.20 -3.15
C GLU A 145 2.85 -16.11 -4.51
N ALA A 146 2.33 -15.29 -5.43
CA ALA A 146 2.93 -15.09 -6.74
C ALA A 146 4.24 -14.27 -6.69
N ASN A 147 4.38 -13.38 -5.70
CA ASN A 147 5.47 -12.41 -5.59
C ASN A 147 6.11 -12.42 -4.18
N PRO A 148 6.72 -13.54 -3.74
CA PRO A 148 7.18 -13.71 -2.36
C PRO A 148 8.37 -12.81 -1.97
N ASN A 149 9.07 -12.24 -2.96
CA ASN A 149 10.24 -11.38 -2.75
C ASN A 149 9.97 -9.91 -3.11
N GLU A 150 8.75 -9.58 -3.52
CA GLU A 150 8.35 -8.22 -3.83
C GLU A 150 7.70 -7.57 -2.61
N ILE A 151 7.48 -6.26 -2.70
CA ILE A 151 6.76 -5.51 -1.66
C ILE A 151 5.27 -5.83 -1.75
N TRP A 152 4.68 -6.13 -0.60
CA TRP A 152 3.27 -6.53 -0.55
C TRP A 152 2.32 -5.40 -0.22
N PHE A 153 2.79 -4.37 0.48
CA PHE A 153 1.97 -3.19 0.75
C PHE A 153 2.84 -1.96 1.01
N HIS A 154 2.18 -0.81 0.88
CA HIS A 154 2.70 0.50 1.24
C HIS A 154 1.85 1.11 2.34
N PHE A 155 2.42 2.03 3.11
CA PHE A 155 1.70 2.71 4.19
C PHE A 155 1.89 4.23 4.07
N PHE A 156 0.80 4.96 4.30
CA PHE A 156 0.77 6.41 4.43
C PHE A 156 0.10 6.78 5.76
N GLY A 157 0.75 7.61 6.54
CA GLY A 157 0.25 8.12 7.81
C GLY A 157 -1.01 8.96 7.64
N SER A 158 -1.80 9.07 8.70
CA SER A 158 -3.06 9.82 8.68
C SER A 158 -2.86 11.30 8.35
N ASN A 159 -1.70 11.88 8.71
CA ASN A 159 -1.34 13.27 8.40
C ASN A 159 -1.40 13.56 6.89
N VAL A 160 -0.94 12.63 6.04
CA VAL A 160 -1.01 12.77 4.59
C VAL A 160 -2.46 12.94 4.15
N PHE A 161 -3.38 12.12 4.66
CA PHE A 161 -4.79 12.19 4.28
C PHE A 161 -5.55 13.35 4.92
N GLU A 162 -5.09 13.86 6.05
CA GLU A 162 -5.54 15.14 6.61
C GLU A 162 -5.21 16.28 5.63
N GLU A 163 -3.94 16.40 5.21
CA GLU A 163 -3.51 17.41 4.23
C GLU A 163 -4.26 17.28 2.89
N ILE A 164 -4.38 16.06 2.36
CA ILE A 164 -5.11 15.80 1.11
C ILE A 164 -6.56 16.29 1.20
N SER A 165 -7.21 16.13 2.35
CA SER A 165 -8.60 16.53 2.53
C SER A 165 -8.83 18.03 2.59
N GLU A 166 -7.77 18.80 2.83
CA GLU A 166 -7.82 20.26 2.85
C GLU A 166 -7.71 20.85 1.44
N ILE A 167 -7.38 20.03 0.43
CA ILE A 167 -7.25 20.47 -0.96
C ILE A 167 -8.65 20.79 -1.53
N PRO A 168 -8.91 22.07 -1.89
CA PRO A 168 -10.20 22.45 -2.46
C PRO A 168 -10.45 21.76 -3.80
N TYR A 169 -11.67 21.25 -3.98
CA TYR A 169 -12.11 20.61 -5.23
C TYR A 169 -11.32 19.35 -5.62
N LEU A 170 -10.72 18.65 -4.64
CA LEU A 170 -10.17 17.32 -4.87
C LEU A 170 -11.27 16.38 -5.38
N ASP A 171 -11.01 15.75 -6.53
CA ASP A 171 -11.87 14.72 -7.11
C ASP A 171 -11.26 13.35 -6.84
N ASP A 172 -10.02 13.13 -7.32
CA ASP A 172 -9.30 11.87 -7.21
C ASP A 172 -7.84 12.05 -6.79
N VAL A 173 -7.30 11.03 -6.14
CA VAL A 173 -5.86 10.85 -5.93
C VAL A 173 -5.37 9.70 -6.81
N ASN A 174 -4.39 9.95 -7.66
CA ASN A 174 -3.77 8.90 -8.48
C ASN A 174 -2.72 8.15 -7.67
N ILE A 175 -2.70 6.83 -7.81
CA ILE A 175 -1.76 5.94 -7.13
C ILE A 175 -0.81 5.39 -8.19
N VAL A 176 0.47 5.75 -8.09
CA VAL A 176 1.41 5.49 -9.18
C VAL A 176 2.68 4.79 -8.66
N PRO A 177 3.07 3.66 -9.25
CA PRO A 177 4.35 3.04 -8.92
C PRO A 177 5.52 3.90 -9.40
N ALA A 178 6.59 3.96 -8.61
CA ALA A 178 7.75 4.77 -8.90
C ALA A 178 9.06 4.08 -8.45
N LEU A 179 10.19 4.63 -8.90
CA LEU A 179 11.52 4.16 -8.55
C LEU A 179 12.38 5.34 -8.09
N ASN A 180 12.79 5.32 -6.82
CA ASN A 180 13.58 6.41 -6.27
C ASN A 180 15.03 6.43 -6.80
N ASP A 181 15.79 7.43 -6.36
CA ASP A 181 17.17 7.65 -6.80
C ASP A 181 18.13 6.52 -6.41
N LEU A 182 17.75 5.69 -5.43
CA LEU A 182 18.51 4.55 -4.94
C LEU A 182 18.09 3.22 -5.58
N ASP A 183 17.21 3.24 -6.58
CA ASP A 183 16.67 2.05 -7.25
C ASP A 183 15.88 1.10 -6.33
N LEU A 184 15.34 1.61 -5.23
CA LEU A 184 14.47 0.85 -4.34
C LEU A 184 13.07 0.71 -4.95
N SER A 185 12.61 -0.53 -5.10
CA SER A 185 11.43 -0.92 -5.90
C SER A 185 10.56 -1.94 -5.17
N PRO A 186 9.22 -1.86 -5.31
CA PRO A 186 8.47 -0.66 -5.70
C PRO A 186 8.50 0.46 -4.65
N GLN A 187 8.51 1.73 -5.09
CA GLN A 187 7.94 2.84 -4.32
C GLN A 187 6.52 3.11 -4.83
N LEU A 188 5.67 3.67 -3.98
CA LEU A 188 4.32 4.09 -4.34
C LEU A 188 4.18 5.59 -4.11
N LEU A 189 3.73 6.33 -5.12
CA LEU A 189 3.45 7.75 -5.03
C LEU A 189 1.95 8.01 -5.05
N LEU A 190 1.50 8.93 -4.20
CA LEU A 190 0.18 9.56 -4.34
C LEU A 190 0.35 10.86 -5.11
N ILE A 191 -0.37 11.01 -6.22
CA ILE A 191 -0.27 12.15 -7.12
C ILE A 191 -1.61 12.85 -7.25
N ILE A 192 -1.62 14.11 -6.88
CA ILE A 192 -2.79 14.98 -6.89
C ILE A 192 -2.55 16.04 -7.94
N LEU A 193 -3.34 15.98 -9.01
CA LEU A 193 -3.23 16.91 -10.12
C LEU A 193 -4.23 18.06 -9.89
N ASN A 194 -3.72 19.27 -9.74
CA ASN A 194 -4.54 20.49 -9.67
C ASN A 194 -5.07 20.89 -11.06
N ASN A 195 -5.78 19.99 -11.76
CA ASN A 195 -6.63 20.39 -12.87
C ASN A 195 -7.61 19.27 -13.26
N PRO A 196 -8.92 19.39 -12.95
CA PRO A 196 -9.94 18.43 -13.38
C PRO A 196 -10.25 18.52 -14.88
N LEU A 197 -9.66 19.47 -15.61
CA LEU A 197 -9.83 19.64 -17.05
C LEU A 197 -8.56 19.17 -17.77
N GLY A 198 -8.52 17.87 -18.01
CA GLY A 198 -7.36 17.13 -18.47
C GLY A 198 -6.63 17.76 -19.64
N ILE A 199 -5.34 18.04 -19.45
CA ILE A 199 -4.35 17.92 -20.51
C ILE A 199 -3.11 17.31 -19.87
N LEU A 200 -2.71 16.13 -20.36
CA LEU A 200 -1.37 15.55 -20.23
C LEU A 200 -0.33 16.43 -20.96
N SER A 201 -0.36 17.74 -20.72
CA SER A 201 0.62 18.68 -21.23
C SER A 201 1.85 18.54 -20.36
N ARG A 202 3.03 18.65 -20.96
CA ARG A 202 4.33 18.71 -20.27
C ARG A 202 4.48 19.94 -19.34
N THR A 203 3.37 20.62 -19.04
CA THR A 203 3.21 21.86 -18.27
C THR A 203 2.01 21.76 -17.32
N ALA A 204 1.59 20.55 -16.91
CA ALA A 204 0.58 20.42 -15.86
C ALA A 204 1.07 21.18 -14.61
N ASP A 205 0.27 22.15 -14.16
CA ASP A 205 0.55 22.93 -12.96
C ASP A 205 0.86 21.99 -11.79
N ALA A 206 1.82 22.41 -10.95
CA ALA A 206 2.48 21.59 -9.94
C ALA A 206 1.51 20.66 -9.19
N GLY A 207 1.61 19.36 -9.47
CA GLY A 207 0.92 18.34 -8.68
C GLY A 207 1.52 18.23 -7.28
N ILE A 208 0.68 17.92 -6.29
CA ILE A 208 1.16 17.52 -4.96
C ILE A 208 1.50 16.03 -5.04
N VAL A 209 2.70 15.68 -4.61
CA VAL A 209 3.19 14.30 -4.66
C VAL A 209 3.64 13.88 -3.28
N TYR A 210 3.13 12.74 -2.81
CA TYR A 210 3.55 12.11 -1.55
C TYR A 210 4.30 10.82 -1.86
N ASP A 211 5.47 10.67 -1.25
CA ASP A 211 6.25 9.43 -1.23
C ASP A 211 5.76 8.54 -0.08
N ALA A 212 5.48 7.26 -0.36
CA ALA A 212 5.23 6.28 0.69
C ALA A 212 6.51 6.09 1.52
N SER A 213 6.38 5.67 2.78
CA SER A 213 7.55 5.24 3.55
C SER A 213 7.36 3.84 4.14
N SER A 214 8.45 3.07 4.04
CA SER A 214 8.72 1.75 4.61
C SER A 214 7.99 0.56 3.96
N PRO A 215 8.59 -0.02 2.90
CA PRO A 215 8.14 -1.31 2.41
C PRO A 215 8.28 -2.40 3.47
N CYS A 216 7.23 -3.20 3.65
CA CYS A 216 7.30 -4.43 4.44
C CYS A 216 6.64 -5.56 3.65
N PRO A 217 7.28 -6.74 3.54
CA PRO A 217 8.72 -7.04 3.62
C PRO A 217 9.48 -6.68 2.32
N PRO A 218 10.83 -6.62 2.37
CA PRO A 218 11.67 -6.83 3.55
C PRO A 218 11.65 -5.58 4.45
N CYS A 219 11.07 -5.74 5.63
CA CYS A 219 11.12 -4.72 6.66
C CYS A 219 12.61 -4.49 6.97
N PRO A 220 13.06 -3.25 7.23
CA PRO A 220 14.41 -3.02 7.69
C PRO A 220 14.64 -3.88 8.94
N VAL A 221 15.57 -4.82 8.83
CA VAL A 221 16.19 -5.44 9.99
C VAL A 221 16.93 -4.32 10.70
N ASN A 222 16.41 -3.88 11.84
CA ASN A 222 17.19 -3.09 12.78
C ASN A 222 18.55 -3.75 13.04
#